data_AF-A0A2E5LDS9-F1
#
_entry.id   AF-A0A2E5LDS9-F1
#
_cell.length_a   1.000
_cell.length_b   1.000
_cell.length_c   1.000
_cell.angle_alpha   90.00
_cell.angle_beta   90.00
_cell.angle_gamma   90.00
#
_symmetry.space_group_name_H-M   'P 1'
#
loop_
_entity.id
_entity.type
_entity.pdbx_description
1 polymer ?
#
loop_
_entity_poly.entity_id
_entity_poly.type
_entity_poly.pdbx_seq_one_letter_code
_entity_poly.pdbx_strand_id
1 'polypeptide(L)'
;MGTNGFQTESITSWEGLGPYLTSNFDIRDMEFDDMYDKYTQSSFNIDFRTGYIITDGLMLGLGFKYTSTSRNIEYSSDAKDSGYEDYDETSNQLTLSPAIRYYFAESGVWSQIDYSIWSTSSDDSEGTYDDAEFPKVNQLGFSAGYAASLNDYVSLNPYLKYSLITQTTKDAGYDKDFDEVDEVIKKGSFDIGVSLTVHLGY
;
A
#
# COMPACT_ATOMS: atom_id res chain seq x y z
N MET A 1 -1.47 17.28 -6.97
CA MET A 1 -2.09 16.07 -7.53
C MET A 1 -2.28 15.10 -6.38
N GLY A 2 -3.50 14.91 -5.90
CA GLY A 2 -3.74 14.07 -4.76
C GLY A 2 -4.95 13.18 -4.98
N THR A 3 -4.90 11.96 -4.47
CA THR A 3 -6.02 11.01 -4.47
C THR A 3 -6.37 10.77 -3.02
N ASN A 4 -7.55 11.20 -2.58
CA ASN A 4 -8.05 10.93 -1.25
C ASN A 4 -9.14 9.87 -1.38
N GLY A 5 -9.16 8.89 -0.48
CA GLY A 5 -10.12 7.80 -0.55
C GLY A 5 -10.33 7.11 0.79
N PHE A 6 -11.56 6.67 1.01
CA PHE A 6 -11.92 5.69 2.02
C PHE A 6 -12.34 4.42 1.27
N GLN A 7 -11.73 3.30 1.62
CA GLN A 7 -12.12 1.97 1.18
C GLN A 7 -12.45 1.16 2.42
N THR A 8 -13.59 0.51 2.44
CA THR A 8 -13.96 -0.41 3.52
C THR A 8 -14.50 -1.66 2.87
N GLU A 9 -14.00 -2.80 3.32
CA GLU A 9 -14.41 -4.12 2.87
C GLU A 9 -14.70 -4.97 4.11
N SER A 10 -15.88 -5.60 4.11
CA SER A 10 -16.28 -6.55 5.14
C SER A 10 -16.62 -7.85 4.44
N ILE A 11 -15.94 -8.92 4.86
CA ILE A 11 -16.07 -10.27 4.33
C ILE A 11 -16.74 -11.11 5.42
N THR A 12 -17.85 -11.73 5.05
CA THR A 12 -18.61 -12.66 5.91
C THR A 12 -18.67 -14.07 5.33
N SER A 13 -17.89 -14.32 4.27
CA SER A 13 -17.76 -15.62 3.62
C SER A 13 -16.53 -15.61 2.71
N TRP A 14 -15.74 -16.67 2.74
CA TRP A 14 -14.59 -16.89 1.88
C TRP A 14 -14.56 -18.37 1.50
N GLU A 15 -14.64 -18.67 0.21
CA GLU A 15 -14.49 -20.03 -0.32
C GLU A 15 -13.02 -20.39 -0.58
N GLY A 16 -12.66 -21.65 -0.31
CA GLY A 16 -11.34 -22.18 -0.70
C GLY A 16 -10.21 -21.85 0.27
N LEU A 17 -10.51 -21.76 1.58
CA LEU A 17 -9.51 -21.62 2.65
C LEU A 17 -8.57 -22.83 2.79
N GLY A 18 -8.76 -23.86 1.95
CA GLY A 18 -7.95 -25.06 1.92
C GLY A 18 -8.46 -26.12 2.91
N PRO A 19 -8.09 -27.38 2.70
CA PRO A 19 -8.52 -28.44 3.58
C PRO A 19 -7.71 -28.48 4.88
N TYR A 20 -8.34 -28.87 5.99
CA TYR A 20 -7.67 -29.12 7.26
C TYR A 20 -7.81 -30.58 7.70
N LEU A 21 -6.82 -31.05 8.46
CA LEU A 21 -6.77 -32.38 9.05
C LEU A 21 -7.52 -32.36 10.38
N THR A 22 -8.60 -33.13 10.47
CA THR A 22 -9.33 -33.31 11.73
C THR A 22 -8.61 -34.29 12.65
N SER A 23 -8.98 -34.31 13.93
CA SER A 23 -8.47 -35.25 14.95
C SER A 23 -8.69 -36.72 14.61
N ASN A 24 -9.58 -37.04 13.66
CA ASN A 24 -9.84 -38.38 13.15
C ASN A 24 -9.10 -38.70 11.83
N PHE A 25 -8.16 -37.86 11.41
CA PHE A 25 -7.46 -37.95 10.11
C PHE A 25 -8.36 -37.78 8.87
N ASP A 26 -9.58 -37.27 9.03
CA ASP A 26 -10.41 -36.86 7.90
C ASP A 26 -9.96 -35.50 7.39
N ILE A 27 -9.93 -35.37 6.06
CA ILE A 27 -9.67 -34.12 5.34
C ILE A 27 -11.03 -33.44 5.14
N ARG A 28 -11.23 -32.27 5.74
CA ARG A 28 -12.44 -31.44 5.54
C ARG A 28 -12.06 -30.13 4.89
N ASP A 29 -12.93 -29.64 4.01
CA ASP A 29 -12.81 -28.28 3.49
C ASP A 29 -13.14 -27.31 4.63
N MET A 30 -12.27 -26.33 4.86
CA MET A 30 -12.49 -25.29 5.86
C MET A 30 -13.45 -24.25 5.29
N GLU A 31 -14.60 -24.09 5.94
CA GLU A 31 -15.54 -23.01 5.62
C GLU A 31 -15.16 -21.74 6.38
N PHE A 32 -15.65 -20.59 5.92
CA PHE A 32 -15.38 -19.32 6.60
C PHE A 32 -15.89 -19.35 8.05
N ASP A 33 -17.12 -19.81 8.27
CA ASP A 33 -17.74 -19.93 9.61
C ASP A 33 -16.99 -20.90 10.54
N ASP A 34 -16.22 -21.85 9.99
CA ASP A 34 -15.40 -22.76 10.81
C ASP A 34 -14.27 -22.00 11.52
N MET A 35 -13.75 -20.94 10.89
CA MET A 35 -12.56 -20.22 11.37
C MET A 35 -12.85 -18.78 11.79
N TYR A 36 -13.76 -18.09 11.11
CA TYR A 36 -14.02 -16.67 11.25
C TYR A 36 -15.52 -16.41 11.36
N ASP A 37 -15.92 -15.64 12.37
CA ASP A 37 -17.28 -15.06 12.42
C ASP A 37 -17.34 -13.82 11.53
N LYS A 38 -16.26 -13.03 11.47
CA LYS A 38 -16.21 -11.79 10.71
C LYS A 38 -14.80 -11.35 10.39
N TYR A 39 -14.58 -10.92 9.14
CA TYR A 39 -13.34 -10.29 8.72
C TYR A 39 -13.65 -8.91 8.16
N THR A 40 -13.08 -7.86 8.76
CA THR A 40 -13.28 -6.49 8.30
C THR A 40 -11.93 -5.82 8.08
N GLN A 41 -11.75 -5.21 6.90
CA GLN A 41 -10.60 -4.40 6.58
C GLN A 41 -11.06 -3.04 6.08
N SER A 42 -10.59 -1.98 6.73
CA SER A 42 -10.82 -0.61 6.32
C SER A 42 -9.50 0.08 6.03
N SER A 43 -9.46 0.86 4.97
CA SER A 43 -8.28 1.60 4.53
C SER A 43 -8.66 3.04 4.22
N PHE A 44 -7.96 3.95 4.86
CA PHE A 44 -8.02 5.37 4.59
C PHE A 44 -6.74 5.80 3.90
N ASN A 45 -6.86 6.58 2.83
CA ASN A 45 -5.71 7.13 2.13
C ASN A 45 -5.87 8.64 1.86
N ILE A 46 -4.81 9.38 2.17
CA ILE A 46 -4.57 10.73 1.69
C ILE A 46 -3.30 10.69 0.85
N ASP A 47 -3.38 10.97 -0.45
CA ASP A 47 -2.22 11.27 -1.29
C ASP A 47 -2.29 12.76 -1.64
N PHE A 48 -1.22 13.49 -1.36
CA PHE A 48 -1.04 14.88 -1.74
C PHE A 48 0.30 15.05 -2.44
N ARG A 49 0.29 15.62 -3.65
CA ARG A 49 1.50 15.99 -4.37
C ARG A 49 1.48 17.46 -4.71
N THR A 50 2.61 18.12 -4.47
CA THR A 50 2.87 19.48 -4.90
C THR A 50 4.11 19.50 -5.79
N GLY A 51 4.29 20.56 -6.56
CA GLY A 51 5.53 20.80 -7.26
C GLY A 51 5.59 22.16 -7.92
N TYR A 52 6.78 22.49 -8.38
CA TYR A 52 7.14 23.78 -8.92
C TYR A 52 7.85 23.60 -10.26
N ILE A 53 7.46 24.40 -11.24
CA ILE A 53 8.07 24.42 -12.59
C ILE A 53 9.33 25.27 -12.52
N ILE A 54 10.48 24.67 -12.84
CA ILE A 54 11.80 25.31 -12.76
C ILE A 54 12.21 25.92 -14.10
N THR A 55 11.92 25.22 -15.19
CA THR A 55 12.21 25.65 -16.56
C THR A 55 11.17 25.07 -17.51
N ASP A 56 11.28 25.34 -18.81
CA ASP A 56 10.30 24.96 -19.83
C ASP A 56 10.01 23.46 -19.78
N GLY A 57 8.84 23.15 -19.23
CA GLY A 57 8.34 21.79 -19.03
C GLY A 57 8.95 21.02 -17.86
N LEU A 58 10.04 21.45 -17.22
CA LEU A 58 10.63 20.72 -16.10
C LEU A 58 10.05 21.16 -14.75
N MET A 59 9.52 20.21 -14.00
CA MET A 59 8.92 20.38 -12.68
C MET A 59 9.64 19.50 -11.66
N LEU A 60 9.93 20.06 -10.48
CA LEU A 60 10.26 19.28 -9.29
C LEU A 60 9.03 19.17 -8.40
N GLY A 61 8.75 17.98 -7.91
CA GLY A 61 7.61 17.70 -7.06
C GLY A 61 7.99 16.98 -5.78
N LEU A 62 7.13 17.11 -4.78
CA LEU A 62 7.16 16.32 -3.56
C LEU A 62 5.76 15.75 -3.33
N GLY A 63 5.72 14.43 -3.18
CA GLY A 63 4.55 13.68 -2.77
C GLY A 63 4.60 13.34 -1.29
N PHE A 64 3.43 13.41 -0.66
CA PHE A 64 3.14 12.96 0.68
C PHE A 64 1.94 12.04 0.58
N LYS A 65 2.07 10.80 1.04
CA LYS A 65 0.94 9.86 1.10
C LYS A 65 0.87 9.28 2.51
N TYR A 66 -0.31 9.35 3.11
CA TYR A 66 -0.62 8.71 4.37
C TYR A 66 -1.68 7.63 4.11
N THR A 67 -1.43 6.42 4.58
CA THR A 67 -2.37 5.30 4.49
C THR A 67 -2.56 4.75 5.89
N SER A 68 -3.80 4.66 6.36
CA SER A 68 -4.14 3.96 7.59
C SER A 68 -5.00 2.77 7.22
N THR A 69 -4.60 1.57 7.63
CA THR A 69 -5.34 0.34 7.42
C THR A 69 -5.68 -0.24 8.77
N SER A 70 -6.97 -0.42 9.05
CA SER A 70 -7.45 -1.13 10.23
C SER A 70 -8.04 -2.46 9.80
N ARG A 71 -7.60 -3.53 10.45
CA ARG A 71 -8.06 -4.90 10.26
C ARG A 71 -8.65 -5.39 11.57
N ASN A 72 -9.81 -6.02 11.48
CA ASN A 72 -10.48 -6.66 12.62
C ASN A 72 -10.93 -8.05 12.19
N ILE A 73 -10.49 -9.05 12.95
CA ILE A 73 -10.77 -10.46 12.75
C ILE A 73 -11.50 -10.96 14.00
N GLU A 74 -12.76 -11.32 13.83
CA GLU A 74 -13.53 -12.02 14.85
C GLU A 74 -13.48 -13.51 14.51
N TYR A 75 -12.85 -14.31 15.37
CA TYR A 75 -12.74 -15.76 15.18
C TYR A 75 -14.02 -16.45 15.65
N SER A 76 -14.35 -17.55 14.98
CA SER A 76 -15.50 -18.39 15.33
C SER A 76 -15.37 -18.98 16.74
N SER A 77 -16.47 -19.42 17.32
CA SER A 77 -16.46 -20.10 18.63
C SER A 77 -15.58 -21.36 18.63
N ASP A 78 -15.57 -22.11 17.52
CA ASP A 78 -14.78 -23.34 17.36
C ASP A 78 -13.27 -23.03 17.24
N ALA A 79 -12.91 -21.93 16.57
CA ALA A 79 -11.54 -21.44 16.53
C ALA A 79 -11.09 -20.91 17.90
N LYS A 80 -11.95 -20.21 18.63
CA LYS A 80 -11.66 -19.74 20.00
C LYS A 80 -11.41 -20.87 20.98
N ASP A 81 -12.18 -21.95 20.89
CA ASP A 81 -11.96 -23.16 21.69
C ASP A 81 -10.61 -23.85 21.36
N SER A 82 -10.05 -23.59 20.18
CA SER A 82 -8.73 -24.05 19.75
C SER A 82 -7.59 -23.09 20.14
N GLY A 83 -7.90 -21.98 20.82
CA GLY A 83 -6.93 -21.02 21.36
C GLY A 83 -6.68 -19.79 20.48
N TYR A 84 -7.49 -19.54 19.45
CA TYR A 84 -7.44 -18.29 18.69
C TYR A 84 -8.16 -17.18 19.45
N GLU A 85 -7.56 -16.00 19.56
CA GLU A 85 -8.19 -14.82 20.15
C GLU A 85 -8.54 -13.80 19.05
N ASP A 86 -9.60 -13.01 19.29
CA ASP A 86 -9.99 -11.94 18.35
C ASP A 86 -8.82 -10.99 18.14
N TYR A 87 -8.58 -10.62 16.89
CA TYR A 87 -7.38 -9.89 16.49
C TYR A 87 -7.77 -8.58 15.82
N ASP A 88 -7.26 -7.47 16.33
CA ASP A 88 -7.36 -6.16 15.70
C ASP A 88 -5.98 -5.53 15.54
N GLU A 89 -5.73 -5.05 14.33
CA GLU A 89 -4.48 -4.39 13.94
C GLU A 89 -4.81 -3.06 13.28
N THR A 90 -4.07 -2.02 13.64
CA THR A 90 -4.07 -0.76 12.90
C THR A 90 -2.66 -0.46 12.41
N SER A 91 -2.48 -0.45 11.10
CA SER A 91 -1.22 -0.12 10.44
C SER A 91 -1.29 1.26 9.77
N ASN A 92 -0.35 2.13 10.14
CA ASN A 92 -0.19 3.46 9.59
C ASN A 92 1.08 3.52 8.76
N GLN A 93 0.94 3.97 7.52
CA GLN A 93 2.04 4.13 6.58
C GLN A 93 2.16 5.59 6.15
N LEU A 94 3.35 6.15 6.33
CA LEU A 94 3.73 7.43 5.79
C LEU A 94 4.69 7.24 4.61
N THR A 95 4.41 7.91 3.50
CA THR A 95 5.21 7.84 2.28
C THR A 95 5.61 9.24 1.84
N LEU A 96 6.91 9.44 1.64
CA LEU A 96 7.48 10.64 1.04
C LEU A 96 8.04 10.31 -0.34
N SER A 97 7.73 11.14 -1.33
CA SER A 97 8.03 10.86 -2.74
C SER A 97 8.54 12.09 -3.48
N PRO A 98 9.84 12.45 -3.39
CA PRO A 98 10.43 13.38 -4.34
C PRO A 98 10.25 12.88 -5.78
N ALA A 99 9.95 13.81 -6.69
CA ALA A 99 9.67 13.51 -8.08
C ALA A 99 10.23 14.58 -9.01
N ILE A 100 10.60 14.15 -10.21
CA ILE A 100 10.97 15.01 -11.33
C ILE A 100 9.98 14.71 -12.44
N ARG A 101 9.32 15.74 -12.96
CA ARG A 101 8.38 15.62 -14.08
C ARG A 101 8.82 16.52 -15.22
N TYR A 102 8.69 16.03 -16.44
CA TYR A 102 8.91 16.77 -17.66
C TYR A 102 7.65 16.78 -18.51
N TYR A 103 7.16 17.98 -18.88
CA TYR A 103 6.08 18.22 -19.81
C TYR A 103 6.66 18.44 -21.21
N PHE A 104 6.18 17.67 -22.18
CA PHE A 104 6.64 17.72 -23.56
C PHE A 104 5.93 18.85 -24.30
N ALA A 105 6.58 20.01 -24.35
CA ALA A 105 6.08 21.21 -25.02
C ALA A 105 4.64 21.55 -24.57
N GLU A 106 3.85 22.14 -25.46
CA GLU A 106 2.44 22.50 -25.23
C GLU A 106 1.48 21.33 -25.44
N SER A 107 1.98 20.11 -25.67
CA SER A 107 1.11 18.96 -26.00
C SER A 107 0.25 18.53 -24.82
N GLY A 108 0.64 18.85 -23.58
CA GLY A 108 0.04 18.33 -22.36
C GLY A 108 0.57 16.94 -21.96
N VAL A 109 1.35 16.27 -22.82
CA VAL A 109 2.01 15.00 -22.47
C VAL A 109 3.11 15.26 -21.44
N TRP A 110 3.24 14.36 -20.47
CA TRP A 110 4.30 14.42 -19.47
C TRP A 110 4.86 13.05 -19.15
N SER A 111 6.10 13.03 -18.66
CA SER A 111 6.75 11.88 -18.04
C SER A 111 7.32 12.26 -16.68
N GLN A 112 7.35 11.34 -15.74
CA GLN A 112 7.84 11.58 -14.38
C GLN A 112 8.63 10.38 -13.87
N ILE A 113 9.67 10.69 -13.10
CA ILE A 113 10.40 9.74 -12.27
C ILE A 113 10.18 10.15 -10.81
N ASP A 114 9.83 9.19 -9.95
CA ASP A 114 9.68 9.41 -8.51
C ASP A 114 10.44 8.35 -7.70
N TYR A 115 11.01 8.78 -6.58
CA TYR A 115 11.59 7.86 -5.60
C TYR A 115 10.83 8.03 -4.30
N SER A 116 10.29 6.94 -3.76
CA SER A 116 9.47 6.96 -2.56
C SER A 116 10.09 6.14 -1.45
N ILE A 117 10.00 6.64 -0.22
CA ILE A 117 10.36 5.95 1.01
C ILE A 117 9.14 5.82 1.89
N TRP A 118 8.91 4.64 2.47
CA TRP A 118 7.75 4.37 3.31
C TRP A 118 8.22 4.09 4.73
N SER A 119 7.53 4.67 5.69
CA SER A 119 7.65 4.36 7.10
C SER A 119 6.33 3.77 7.55
N THR A 120 6.37 2.58 8.14
CA THR A 120 5.18 1.90 8.65
C THR A 120 5.29 1.81 10.17
N SER A 121 4.15 1.98 10.85
CA SER A 121 3.97 1.72 12.27
C SER A 121 2.64 0.98 12.43
N SER A 122 2.63 -0.15 13.12
CA SER A 122 1.41 -0.89 13.47
C SER A 122 1.23 -0.92 14.98
N ASP A 123 -0.02 -0.87 15.41
CA ASP A 123 -0.47 -1.19 16.77
C ASP A 123 -1.39 -2.41 16.67
N ASP A 124 -1.24 -3.37 17.57
CA ASP A 124 -2.18 -4.48 17.73
C ASP A 124 -2.53 -4.73 19.21
N SER A 125 -3.57 -5.53 19.45
CA SER A 125 -4.11 -5.77 20.78
C SER A 125 -3.28 -6.69 21.67
N GLU A 126 -2.34 -7.46 21.12
CA GLU A 126 -1.51 -8.40 21.89
C GLU A 126 -0.25 -7.77 22.50
N GLY A 127 -0.01 -6.47 22.26
CA GLY A 127 0.87 -5.63 23.09
C GLY A 127 2.36 -6.01 23.05
N THR A 128 2.80 -6.77 22.05
CA THR A 128 4.19 -7.23 21.95
C THR A 128 4.78 -6.93 20.57
N TYR A 129 5.07 -5.66 20.28
CA TYR A 129 5.86 -5.30 19.09
C TYR A 129 7.04 -4.41 19.48
N ASP A 130 8.20 -4.75 18.93
CA ASP A 130 9.37 -3.91 18.88
C ASP A 130 9.30 -3.08 17.59
N ASP A 131 9.25 -1.75 17.69
CA ASP A 131 9.25 -0.82 16.56
C ASP A 131 10.40 -1.06 15.55
N ALA A 132 11.41 -1.84 15.93
CA ALA A 132 12.56 -2.20 15.13
C ALA A 132 12.28 -3.16 13.95
N GLU A 133 11.09 -3.77 13.86
CA GLU A 133 10.80 -4.86 12.91
C GLU A 133 10.00 -4.43 11.67
N PHE A 134 9.59 -3.16 11.57
CA PHE A 134 8.77 -2.71 10.44
C PHE A 134 9.51 -2.76 9.10
N PRO A 135 8.85 -3.29 8.03
CA PRO A 135 9.48 -3.42 6.73
C PRO A 135 9.83 -2.05 6.16
N LYS A 136 11.11 -1.87 5.84
CA LYS A 136 11.58 -0.68 5.12
C LYS A 136 11.24 -0.86 3.65
N VAL A 137 10.37 0.00 3.13
CA VAL A 137 9.98 -0.06 1.72
C VAL A 137 10.50 1.18 0.99
N ASN A 138 11.14 0.93 -0.14
CA ASN A 138 11.45 1.97 -1.12
C ASN A 138 10.83 1.62 -2.47
N GLN A 139 10.56 2.64 -3.27
CA GLN A 139 9.96 2.49 -4.59
C GLN A 139 10.60 3.46 -5.56
N LEU A 140 11.05 2.97 -6.71
CA LEU A 140 11.38 3.77 -7.88
C LEU A 140 10.23 3.67 -8.89
N GLY A 141 9.60 4.80 -9.19
CA GLY A 141 8.48 4.91 -10.11
C GLY A 141 8.86 5.62 -11.40
N PHE A 142 8.37 5.09 -12.52
CA PHE A 142 8.37 5.74 -13.83
C PHE A 142 6.92 5.92 -14.25
N SER A 143 6.53 7.11 -14.65
CA SER A 143 5.17 7.40 -15.07
C SER A 143 5.13 8.27 -16.31
N ALA A 144 4.07 8.11 -17.08
CA ALA A 144 3.75 8.97 -18.20
C ALA A 144 2.25 9.25 -18.20
N GLY A 145 1.86 10.39 -18.74
CA GLY A 145 0.46 10.76 -18.78
C GLY A 145 0.20 11.97 -19.65
N TYR A 146 -1.03 12.44 -19.55
CA TYR A 146 -1.53 13.56 -20.33
C TYR A 146 -2.30 14.50 -19.43
N ALA A 147 -2.03 15.80 -19.51
CA ALA A 147 -2.75 16.84 -18.78
C ALA A 147 -3.87 17.41 -19.67
N ALA A 148 -5.09 16.91 -19.50
CA ALA A 148 -6.27 17.46 -20.14
C ALA A 148 -6.81 18.62 -19.30
N SER A 149 -6.56 19.85 -19.73
CA SER A 149 -7.08 21.05 -19.06
C SER A 149 -8.61 21.07 -19.10
N LEU A 150 -9.24 21.13 -17.92
CA LEU A 150 -10.69 21.34 -17.77
C LEU A 150 -11.00 22.84 -17.75
N ASN A 151 -10.13 23.62 -17.12
CA ASN A 151 -10.09 25.08 -17.15
C ASN A 151 -8.64 25.56 -16.93
N ASP A 152 -8.44 26.87 -16.80
CA ASP A 152 -7.12 27.47 -16.65
C ASP A 152 -6.36 27.03 -15.38
N TYR A 153 -7.07 26.54 -14.36
CA TYR A 153 -6.50 26.17 -13.06
C TYR A 153 -6.57 24.68 -12.77
N VAL A 154 -7.34 23.91 -13.52
CA VAL A 154 -7.67 22.53 -13.19
C VAL A 154 -7.48 21.66 -14.41
N SER A 155 -6.72 20.59 -14.26
CA SER A 155 -6.53 19.59 -15.30
C SER A 155 -6.79 18.18 -14.77
N LEU A 156 -7.40 17.37 -15.63
CA LEU A 156 -7.53 15.93 -15.44
C LEU A 156 -6.31 15.25 -16.04
N ASN A 157 -5.69 14.35 -15.28
CA ASN A 157 -4.41 13.76 -15.63
C ASN A 157 -4.52 12.23 -15.60
N PRO A 158 -5.00 11.59 -16.69
CA PRO A 158 -4.79 10.17 -16.88
C PRO A 158 -3.29 9.86 -16.93
N TYR A 159 -2.91 8.75 -16.31
CA TYR A 159 -1.52 8.31 -16.26
C TYR A 159 -1.40 6.79 -16.24
N LEU A 160 -0.23 6.35 -16.67
CA LEU A 160 0.29 5.02 -16.47
C LEU A 160 1.57 5.12 -15.64
N LYS A 161 1.76 4.19 -14.71
CA LYS A 161 2.93 4.11 -13.84
C LYS A 161 3.45 2.68 -13.80
N TYR A 162 4.76 2.56 -13.86
CA TYR A 162 5.48 1.35 -13.51
C TYR A 162 6.36 1.61 -12.29
N SER A 163 6.27 0.74 -11.29
CA SER A 163 6.94 0.90 -10.00
C SER A 163 7.80 -0.32 -9.71
N LEU A 164 9.06 -0.09 -9.37
CA LEU A 164 9.97 -1.10 -8.80
C LEU A 164 10.00 -0.89 -7.28
N ILE A 165 9.48 -1.85 -6.55
CA ILE A 165 9.33 -1.78 -5.09
C ILE A 165 10.31 -2.78 -4.46
N THR A 166 11.14 -2.30 -3.54
CA THR A 166 11.97 -3.15 -2.69
C THR A 166 11.48 -3.02 -1.25
N GLN A 167 11.17 -4.15 -0.65
CA GLN A 167 10.78 -4.27 0.74
C GLN A 167 11.84 -5.10 1.45
N THR A 168 12.36 -4.58 2.56
CA THR A 168 13.26 -5.30 3.44
C THR A 168 12.55 -5.47 4.78
N THR A 169 12.31 -6.72 5.17
CA THR A 169 11.79 -7.07 6.49
C THR A 169 12.98 -7.54 7.30
N LYS A 170 13.15 -6.99 8.50
CA LYS A 170 14.15 -7.53 9.43
C LYS A 170 13.53 -8.78 10.04
N ASP A 171 14.02 -9.94 9.69
CA ASP A 171 13.64 -11.21 10.30
C ASP A 171 14.85 -11.84 11.00
N ALA A 172 14.60 -12.67 12.00
CA ALA A 172 15.65 -13.43 12.69
C ALA A 172 16.13 -14.63 11.84
N GLY A 173 16.13 -14.50 10.51
CA GLY A 173 16.56 -15.52 9.57
C GLY A 173 18.06 -15.74 9.65
N TYR A 174 18.50 -17.00 9.55
CA TYR A 174 19.92 -17.35 9.48
C TYR A 174 20.25 -17.96 8.13
N ASP A 175 21.38 -17.58 7.54
CA ASP A 175 21.88 -18.27 6.36
C ASP A 175 22.55 -19.61 6.73
N LYS A 176 23.06 -20.31 5.71
CA LYS A 176 23.77 -21.58 5.85
C LYS A 176 25.03 -21.50 6.72
N ASP A 177 25.54 -20.29 6.93
CA ASP A 177 26.76 -19.98 7.69
C ASP A 177 26.42 -19.43 9.09
N PHE A 178 25.12 -19.40 9.45
CA PHE A 178 24.55 -18.88 10.70
C PHE A 178 24.67 -17.37 10.90
N ASP A 179 24.82 -16.61 9.81
CA ASP A 179 24.75 -15.15 9.85
C ASP A 179 23.28 -14.70 9.77
N GLU A 180 22.92 -13.66 10.53
CA GLU A 180 21.60 -13.01 10.43
C GLU A 180 21.42 -12.43 9.02
N VAL A 181 20.33 -12.80 8.34
CA VAL A 181 20.02 -12.32 7.00
C VAL A 181 18.58 -11.81 6.95
N ASP A 182 18.43 -10.56 6.52
CA ASP A 182 17.14 -9.92 6.29
C ASP A 182 16.44 -10.46 5.03
N GLU A 183 15.13 -10.67 5.11
CA GLU A 183 14.29 -10.92 3.95
C GLU A 183 14.21 -9.69 3.02
N VAL A 184 14.53 -9.89 1.73
CA VAL A 184 14.41 -8.84 0.69
C VAL A 184 13.47 -9.27 -0.42
N ILE A 185 12.32 -8.61 -0.51
CA ILE A 185 11.32 -8.83 -1.55
C ILE A 185 11.42 -7.70 -2.59
N LYS A 186 11.55 -8.08 -3.87
CA LYS A 186 11.53 -7.16 -5.02
C LYS A 186 10.33 -7.45 -5.89
N LYS A 187 9.51 -6.44 -6.15
CA LYS A 187 8.26 -6.57 -6.92
C LYS A 187 8.11 -5.41 -7.92
N GLY A 188 7.58 -5.74 -9.10
CA GLY A 188 7.18 -4.76 -10.11
C GLY A 188 5.67 -4.56 -10.07
N SER A 189 5.20 -3.31 -10.06
CA SER A 189 3.78 -2.96 -10.14
C SER A 189 3.50 -2.10 -11.36
N PHE A 190 2.33 -2.28 -11.95
CA PHE A 190 1.82 -1.44 -13.03
C PHE A 190 0.47 -0.86 -12.63
N ASP A 191 0.37 0.47 -12.66
CA ASP A 191 -0.81 1.21 -12.23
C ASP A 191 -1.32 2.09 -13.38
N ILE A 192 -2.64 2.06 -13.61
CA ILE A 192 -3.32 3.02 -14.47
C ILE A 192 -4.25 3.83 -13.58
N GLY A 193 -4.24 5.15 -13.74
CA GLY A 193 -5.08 6.00 -12.92
C GLY A 193 -5.42 7.33 -13.57
N VAL A 194 -6.25 8.09 -12.88
CA VAL A 194 -6.59 9.46 -13.23
C VAL A 194 -6.43 10.31 -11.99
N SER A 195 -5.79 11.47 -12.13
CA SER A 195 -5.61 12.42 -11.03
C SER A 195 -6.14 13.80 -11.41
N LEU A 196 -6.62 14.55 -10.42
CA LEU A 196 -7.00 15.95 -10.58
C LEU A 196 -5.84 16.83 -10.11
N THR A 197 -5.47 17.82 -10.92
CA THR A 197 -4.38 18.75 -10.62
C THR A 197 -4.92 20.16 -10.62
N VAL A 198 -4.64 20.87 -9.53
CA VAL A 198 -4.87 22.31 -9.43
C VAL A 198 -3.54 23.02 -9.64
N HIS A 199 -3.49 23.91 -10.62
CA HIS A 199 -2.36 24.76 -10.96
C HIS A 199 -2.53 26.08 -10.20
N LEU A 200 -1.66 26.32 -9.21
CA LEU A 200 -1.67 27.50 -8.36
C LEU A 200 -0.52 28.42 -8.80
N GLY A 201 -0.70 29.15 -9.91
CA GLY A 201 0.27 30.13 -10.39
C GLY A 201 0.11 30.47 -11.88
N TYR A 202 0.25 31.77 -12.18
CA TYR A 202 0.43 32.34 -13.53
C TYR A 202 1.92 32.54 -13.80
#